data_AF-X5E2D8-F1
#
_entry.id   AF-X5E2D8-F1
#
_cell.length_a   1.000
_cell.length_b   1.000
_cell.length_c   1.000
_cell.angle_alpha   90.00
_cell.angle_beta   90.00
_cell.angle_gamma   90.00
#
_symmetry.space_group_name_H-M   'P 1'
#
loop_
_entity.id
_entity.type
_entity.pdbx_description
1 polymer ?
#
loop_
_entity_poly.entity_id
_entity_poly.type
_entity_poly.pdbx_seq_one_letter_code
_entity_poly.pdbx_strand_id
1 'polypeptide(L)'
;MKTKILLVFGVIFLTLSCEKEGNNYIKPLNEISACGYDDPLNQLDWLKSKIIEGKDPSKTSFIENAWIKEYEEEDIVVVDFGLTSSMFSTFNCSGESITIDDQSFYDSLGEEELIYKYE
;
A
#
# COMPACT_ATOMS: atom_id res chain seq x y z
N MET A 1 -38.47 -47.46 -1.36
CA MET A 1 -38.56 -46.06 -1.84
C MET A 1 -37.27 -45.36 -1.47
N LYS A 2 -36.52 -44.82 -2.43
CA LYS A 2 -35.25 -44.11 -2.22
C LYS A 2 -35.46 -42.65 -2.62
N THR A 3 -35.63 -41.76 -1.67
CA THR A 3 -35.78 -40.33 -1.94
C THR A 3 -34.38 -39.70 -2.00
N LYS A 4 -34.00 -39.21 -3.18
CA LYS A 4 -32.73 -38.54 -3.43
C LYS A 4 -32.73 -37.18 -2.71
N ILE A 5 -31.72 -36.93 -1.87
CA ILE A 5 -31.45 -35.61 -1.29
C ILE A 5 -30.81 -34.76 -2.38
N LEU A 6 -31.51 -33.71 -2.82
CA LEU A 6 -30.99 -32.72 -3.75
C LEU A 6 -30.45 -31.54 -2.92
N LEU A 7 -29.14 -31.49 -2.70
CA LEU A 7 -28.45 -30.36 -2.08
C LEU A 7 -28.30 -29.26 -3.14
N VAL A 8 -29.15 -28.23 -3.08
CA VAL A 8 -29.02 -27.02 -3.88
C VAL A 8 -28.09 -26.08 -3.12
N PHE A 9 -26.83 -26.02 -3.52
CA PHE A 9 -25.90 -24.96 -3.11
C PHE A 9 -26.31 -23.67 -3.83
N GLY A 10 -27.16 -22.89 -3.17
CA GLY A 10 -27.55 -21.55 -3.62
C GLY A 10 -26.39 -20.58 -3.41
N VAL A 11 -25.80 -20.16 -4.52
CA VAL A 11 -24.73 -19.17 -4.64
C VAL A 11 -25.11 -17.90 -3.86
N ILE A 12 -24.33 -17.59 -2.83
CA ILE A 12 -24.39 -16.30 -2.13
C ILE A 12 -23.86 -15.26 -3.11
N PHE A 13 -24.76 -14.51 -3.73
CA PHE A 13 -24.42 -13.25 -4.37
C PHE A 13 -23.97 -12.29 -3.27
N LEU A 14 -22.66 -12.22 -3.06
CA LEU A 14 -22.04 -11.10 -2.37
C LEU A 14 -22.24 -9.89 -3.28
N THR A 15 -23.30 -9.12 -3.02
CA THR A 15 -23.42 -7.77 -3.53
C THR A 15 -22.30 -6.96 -2.88
N LEU A 16 -21.14 -6.93 -3.53
CA LEU A 16 -20.15 -5.89 -3.31
C LEU A 16 -20.89 -4.58 -3.58
N SER A 17 -21.27 -3.88 -2.52
CA SER A 17 -21.60 -2.46 -2.60
C SER A 17 -20.39 -1.78 -3.20
N CYS A 18 -20.46 -1.52 -4.51
CA CYS A 18 -19.55 -0.66 -5.20
C CYS A 18 -19.94 0.75 -4.74
N GLU A 19 -19.48 1.15 -3.55
CA GLU A 19 -19.41 2.56 -3.22
C GLU A 19 -18.60 3.21 -4.34
N LYS A 20 -19.19 4.19 -5.01
CA LYS A 20 -18.44 5.06 -5.90
C LYS A 20 -17.42 5.78 -5.03
N GLU A 21 -16.25 5.19 -4.87
CA GLU A 21 -15.08 5.91 -4.43
C GLU A 21 -14.97 7.12 -5.35
N GLY A 22 -15.07 8.31 -4.77
CA GLY A 22 -14.60 9.51 -5.45
C GLY A 22 -13.22 9.21 -6.01
N ASN A 23 -12.91 9.71 -7.21
CA ASN A 23 -11.66 9.41 -7.89
C ASN A 23 -10.46 9.87 -7.05
N ASN A 24 -10.04 9.03 -6.10
CA ASN A 24 -8.97 9.23 -5.14
C ASN A 24 -7.64 8.74 -5.76
N TYR A 25 -7.53 8.82 -7.08
CA TYR A 25 -6.32 8.48 -7.78
C TYR A 25 -5.21 9.44 -7.36
N ILE A 26 -4.10 8.89 -6.88
CA ILE A 26 -2.89 9.63 -6.53
C ILE A 26 -1.94 9.43 -7.69
N LYS A 27 -1.63 10.49 -8.43
CA LYS A 27 -0.63 10.39 -9.49
C LYS A 27 0.74 10.09 -8.85
N PRO A 28 1.41 8.97 -9.20
CA PRO A 28 2.72 8.66 -8.65
C PRO A 28 3.78 9.61 -9.22
N LEU A 29 4.86 9.79 -8.46
CA LEU A 29 6.05 10.52 -8.94
C LEU A 29 6.78 9.72 -10.03
N ASN A 30 6.98 8.43 -9.80
CA ASN A 30 7.53 7.48 -10.76
C ASN A 30 6.58 6.29 -10.94
N GLU A 31 6.44 5.83 -12.19
CA GLU A 31 5.70 4.62 -12.51
C GLU A 31 6.59 3.40 -12.22
N ILE A 32 6.24 2.63 -11.19
CA ILE A 32 6.98 1.44 -10.74
C ILE A 32 6.02 0.25 -10.76
N SER A 33 6.44 -0.88 -11.34
CA SER A 33 5.75 -2.16 -11.21
C SER A 33 6.38 -2.94 -10.07
N ALA A 34 5.60 -3.24 -9.03
CA ALA A 34 6.04 -3.91 -7.80
C ALA A 34 4.83 -4.49 -7.07
N CYS A 35 5.06 -5.42 -6.14
CA CYS A 35 4.01 -6.08 -5.37
C CYS A 35 2.98 -6.81 -6.24
N GLY A 36 3.35 -7.18 -7.49
CA GLY A 36 2.43 -7.75 -8.48
C GLY A 36 1.47 -6.74 -9.12
N TYR A 37 1.72 -5.44 -8.98
CA TYR A 37 0.91 -4.34 -9.48
C TYR A 37 1.72 -3.40 -10.38
N ASP A 38 1.09 -2.86 -11.42
CA ASP A 38 1.71 -1.86 -12.30
C ASP A 38 1.58 -0.42 -11.76
N ASP A 39 0.66 -0.19 -10.81
CA ASP A 39 0.48 1.05 -10.06
C ASP A 39 0.25 0.74 -8.57
N PRO A 40 1.29 0.28 -7.85
CA PRO A 40 1.17 -0.15 -6.46
C PRO A 40 0.67 0.99 -5.55
N LEU A 41 0.97 2.25 -5.84
CA LEU A 41 0.47 3.40 -5.08
C LEU A 41 -1.06 3.46 -5.05
N ASN A 42 -1.72 3.10 -6.15
CA ASN A 42 -3.18 3.13 -6.27
C ASN A 42 -3.85 1.76 -6.10
N GLN A 43 -3.10 0.67 -6.19
CA GLN A 43 -3.60 -0.70 -6.11
C GLN A 43 -3.35 -1.37 -4.75
N LEU A 44 -2.40 -0.85 -3.94
CA LEU A 44 -2.26 -1.22 -2.53
C LEU A 44 -3.21 -0.35 -1.69
N ASP A 45 -4.42 -0.87 -1.41
CA ASP A 45 -5.48 -0.16 -0.69
C ASP A 45 -4.99 0.46 0.63
N TRP A 46 -4.15 -0.26 1.38
CA TRP A 46 -3.61 0.20 2.66
C TRP A 46 -2.68 1.41 2.49
N LEU A 47 -1.87 1.42 1.45
CA LEU A 47 -0.89 2.48 1.18
C LEU A 47 -1.63 3.74 0.70
N LYS A 48 -2.51 3.56 -0.29
CA LYS A 48 -3.39 4.62 -0.80
C LYS A 48 -4.19 5.27 0.33
N SER A 49 -4.79 4.46 1.20
CA SER A 49 -5.56 4.93 2.35
C SER A 49 -4.70 5.75 3.31
N LYS A 50 -3.50 5.27 3.68
CA LYS A 50 -2.59 6.02 4.55
C LYS A 50 -2.16 7.37 3.96
N ILE A 51 -1.92 7.43 2.66
CA ILE A 51 -1.55 8.69 1.98
C ILE A 51 -2.74 9.66 1.96
N ILE A 52 -3.96 9.18 1.68
CA ILE A 52 -5.16 10.01 1.72
C ILE A 52 -5.42 10.52 3.13
N GLU A 53 -5.33 9.65 4.14
CA GLU A 53 -5.47 10.03 5.55
C GLU A 53 -4.43 11.07 5.97
N GLY A 54 -3.19 10.95 5.48
CA GLY A 54 -2.11 11.92 5.74
C GLY A 54 -2.36 13.31 5.17
N LYS A 55 -3.29 13.47 4.21
CA LYS A 55 -3.68 14.79 3.69
C LYS A 55 -4.69 15.52 4.58
N ASP A 56 -5.25 14.86 5.59
CA ASP A 56 -6.16 15.49 6.54
C ASP A 56 -5.36 16.29 7.59
N PRO A 57 -5.48 17.64 7.62
CA PRO A 57 -4.71 18.49 8.54
C PRO A 57 -5.08 18.27 10.02
N SER A 58 -6.16 17.54 10.31
CA SER A 58 -6.53 17.15 11.67
C SER A 58 -5.77 15.93 12.19
N LYS A 59 -5.09 15.18 11.31
CA LYS A 59 -4.31 14.00 11.68
C LYS A 59 -2.93 14.41 12.15
N THR A 60 -2.46 13.78 13.22
CA THR A 60 -1.15 14.07 13.81
C THR A 60 -0.01 13.38 13.09
N SER A 61 -0.27 12.54 12.09
CA SER A 61 0.73 11.82 11.31
C SER A 61 0.35 11.77 9.84
N PHE A 62 1.29 12.14 8.99
CA PHE A 62 1.18 12.06 7.54
C PHE A 62 2.42 11.36 6.97
N ILE A 63 2.22 10.72 5.82
CA ILE A 63 3.33 10.21 5.02
C ILE A 63 3.97 11.40 4.31
N GLU A 64 5.22 11.68 4.61
CA GLU A 64 6.00 12.70 3.91
C GLU A 64 6.54 12.13 2.60
N ASN A 65 7.10 10.92 2.64
CA ASN A 65 7.66 10.26 1.47
C ASN A 65 7.31 8.76 1.48
N ALA A 66 7.14 8.17 0.30
CA ALA A 66 7.04 6.72 0.15
C ALA A 66 7.86 6.22 -1.03
N TRP A 67 8.60 5.13 -0.80
CA TRP A 67 9.39 4.42 -1.80
C TRP A 67 8.92 2.97 -1.93
N ILE A 68 9.17 2.37 -3.09
CA ILE A 68 9.12 0.91 -3.25
C ILE A 68 10.45 0.43 -3.79
N LYS A 69 11.15 -0.41 -3.04
CA LYS A 69 12.50 -0.89 -3.36
C LYS A 69 12.63 -2.38 -3.09
N GLU A 70 13.27 -3.08 -4.01
CA GLU A 70 13.61 -4.50 -3.83
C GLU A 70 14.69 -4.66 -2.74
N TYR A 71 14.46 -5.57 -1.81
CA TYR A 71 15.41 -6.00 -0.77
C TYR A 71 15.28 -7.51 -0.59
N GLU A 72 16.39 -8.24 -0.71
CA GLU A 72 16.42 -9.71 -0.61
C GLU A 72 15.36 -10.42 -1.49
N GLU A 73 15.22 -9.96 -2.75
CA GLU A 73 14.25 -10.49 -3.74
C GLU A 73 12.77 -10.21 -3.39
N GLU A 74 12.49 -9.35 -2.40
CA GLU A 74 11.13 -8.90 -2.03
C GLU A 74 10.94 -7.40 -2.25
N ASP A 75 9.75 -7.01 -2.71
CA ASP A 75 9.36 -5.59 -2.81
C ASP A 75 9.00 -5.02 -1.44
N ILE A 76 9.73 -3.99 -1.01
CA ILE A 76 9.53 -3.32 0.28
C ILE A 76 8.97 -1.94 0.07
N VAL A 77 7.85 -1.64 0.75
CA VAL A 77 7.32 -0.29 0.84
C VAL A 77 7.97 0.41 2.02
N VAL A 78 8.69 1.49 1.75
CA VAL A 78 9.35 2.32 2.76
C VAL A 78 8.59 3.63 2.90
N VAL A 79 8.29 4.02 4.13
CA VAL A 79 7.50 5.22 4.43
C VAL A 79 8.22 6.09 5.44
N ASP A 80 8.32 7.38 5.14
CA ASP A 80 8.77 8.41 6.07
C ASP A 80 7.56 9.18 6.63
N PHE A 81 7.45 9.26 7.95
CA PHE A 81 6.40 10.01 8.64
C PHE A 81 7.03 11.26 9.23
N GLY A 82 6.83 12.43 8.60
CA GLY A 82 7.53 13.71 8.81
C GLY A 82 7.40 14.40 10.18
N LEU A 83 7.25 13.65 11.28
CA LEU A 83 7.07 14.17 12.64
C LEU A 83 8.33 14.08 13.51
N THR A 84 9.26 13.19 13.19
CA THR A 84 10.48 12.97 13.99
C THR A 84 11.59 12.52 13.07
N SER A 85 12.78 13.08 13.27
CA SER A 85 14.00 12.74 12.52
C SER A 85 14.12 11.24 12.23
N SER A 86 14.12 10.91 10.95
CA SER A 86 14.82 9.76 10.35
C SER A 86 14.42 8.36 10.83
N MET A 87 13.13 8.08 11.03
CA MET A 87 12.68 6.68 11.17
C MET A 87 11.75 6.30 10.03
N PHE A 88 12.35 5.69 9.00
CA PHE A 88 11.62 4.95 7.99
C PHE A 88 10.84 3.81 8.65
N SER A 89 9.60 3.63 8.22
CA SER A 89 8.82 2.43 8.50
C SER A 89 8.77 1.57 7.25
N THR A 90 9.05 0.29 7.42
CA THR A 90 9.08 -0.69 6.32
C THR A 90 7.89 -1.64 6.40
N PHE A 91 7.29 -1.91 5.25
CA PHE A 91 6.14 -2.79 5.11
C PHE A 91 6.36 -3.73 3.93
N ASN A 92 5.85 -4.96 4.05
CA ASN A 92 5.70 -5.82 2.89
C ASN A 92 4.49 -5.38 2.03
N CYS A 93 4.30 -6.01 0.88
CA CYS A 93 3.19 -5.72 -0.03
C CYS A 93 1.80 -5.88 0.58
N SER A 94 1.65 -6.71 1.62
CA SER A 94 0.38 -6.89 2.35
C SER A 94 0.13 -5.80 3.41
N GLY A 95 1.07 -4.88 3.61
CA GLY A 95 0.99 -3.81 4.59
C GLY A 95 1.36 -4.24 6.00
N GLU A 96 1.94 -5.43 6.18
CA GLU A 96 2.49 -5.86 7.45
C GLU A 96 3.82 -5.15 7.70
N SER A 97 3.99 -4.59 8.89
CA SER A 97 5.25 -3.96 9.27
C SER A 97 6.33 -5.02 9.41
N ILE A 98 7.46 -4.76 8.76
CA ILE A 98 8.67 -5.59 8.83
C ILE A 98 9.81 -4.73 9.37
N THR A 99 10.86 -5.36 9.87
CA THR A 99 12.08 -4.68 10.32
C THR A 99 13.22 -5.04 9.38
N ILE A 100 13.88 -4.04 8.83
CA ILE A 100 15.12 -4.21 8.06
C ILE A 100 16.25 -3.60 8.89
N ASP A 101 17.17 -4.44 9.35
CA ASP A 101 18.35 -4.02 10.14
C ASP A 101 19.56 -3.83 9.20
N ASP A 102 19.37 -3.01 8.16
CA ASP A 102 20.39 -2.69 7.16
C ASP A 102 20.37 -1.19 6.85
N GLN A 103 21.32 -0.46 7.40
CA GLN A 103 21.46 0.98 7.13
C GLN A 103 21.75 1.26 5.65
N SER A 104 22.47 0.37 4.96
CA SER A 104 22.82 0.57 3.56
C SER A 104 21.60 0.52 2.64
N PHE A 105 20.59 -0.29 2.98
CA PHE A 105 19.29 -0.27 2.31
C PHE A 105 18.64 1.11 2.40
N TYR A 106 18.55 1.69 3.61
CA TYR A 106 17.96 3.01 3.82
C TYR A 106 18.78 4.14 3.16
N ASP A 107 20.10 4.08 3.24
CA ASP A 107 20.99 5.06 2.60
C ASP A 107 20.91 5.00 1.05
N SER A 108 20.44 3.88 0.51
CA SER A 108 20.28 3.68 -0.94
C SER A 108 18.91 4.12 -1.49
N LEU A 109 17.99 4.61 -0.65
CA LEU A 109 16.70 5.11 -1.12
C LEU A 109 16.91 6.33 -2.02
N GLY A 110 16.49 6.21 -3.28
CA GLY A 110 16.71 7.21 -4.31
C GLY A 110 15.42 7.82 -4.84
N GLU A 111 15.59 8.75 -5.77
CA GLU A 111 14.48 9.36 -6.51
C GLU A 111 13.83 8.39 -7.50
N GLU A 112 14.50 7.32 -7.92
CA GLU A 112 13.95 6.33 -8.86
C GLU A 112 12.88 5.45 -8.20
N GLU A 113 13.08 5.11 -6.93
CA GLU A 113 12.15 4.29 -6.14
C GLU A 113 11.05 5.10 -5.46
N LEU A 114 11.15 6.43 -5.48
CA LEU A 114 10.22 7.34 -4.83
C LEU A 114 8.90 7.39 -5.61
N ILE A 115 7.81 6.96 -4.99
CA ILE A 115 6.48 6.93 -5.62
C ILE A 115 5.57 8.07 -5.13
N TYR A 116 5.86 8.65 -3.97
CA TYR A 116 5.06 9.71 -3.38
C TYR A 116 5.90 10.65 -2.51
N LYS A 117 5.60 11.94 -2.60
CA LYS A 117 6.14 13.00 -1.74
C LYS A 117 5.02 13.99 -1.39
N TYR A 118 4.95 14.39 -0.14
CA TYR A 118 4.04 15.43 0.33
C TYR A 118 4.53 16.81 -0.14
N GLU A 119 3.64 17.60 -0.73
CA GLU A 119 3.88 18.97 -1.23
C GLU A 119 3.19 20.03 -0.34
#